data_AF-A0A370LSF0-F1
#
_entry.id   AF-A0A370LSF0-F1
#
_cell.length_a   1.000
_cell.length_b   1.000
_cell.length_c   1.000
_cell.angle_alpha   90.00
_cell.angle_beta   90.00
_cell.angle_gamma   90.00
#
_symmetry.space_group_name_H-M   'P 1'
#
loop_
_entity.id
_entity.type
_entity.pdbx_description
1 polymer ?
#
loop_
_entity_poly.entity_id
_entity_poly.type
_entity_poly.pdbx_seq_one_letter_code
_entity_poly.pdbx_strand_id
1 'polypeptide(L)'
;MEGSQNMATTTPKRGRPAVYTGAVESYIVGLLKKHNNATKVRNILNAPKPKKGRQGSAEFQERDLKIVPKPLGISPPTIGKLAKRHKIKLPKGRPAKAA
;
A
#
# COMPACT_ATOMS: atom_id res chain seq x y z
N MET A 1 -15.51 -48.12 -9.10
CA MET A 1 -14.71 -47.34 -8.14
C MET A 1 -13.81 -46.42 -8.95
N GLU A 2 -13.35 -45.33 -8.34
CA GLU A 2 -12.61 -44.19 -8.95
C GLU A 2 -13.52 -43.20 -9.66
N GLY A 3 -13.61 -41.93 -9.28
CA GLY A 3 -12.88 -41.16 -8.28
C GLY A 3 -13.17 -39.70 -8.54
N SER A 4 -14.12 -39.13 -7.78
CA SER A 4 -14.51 -37.72 -7.85
C SER A 4 -13.31 -36.78 -7.68
N GLN A 5 -13.15 -35.84 -8.62
CA GLN A 5 -12.40 -34.61 -8.37
C GLN A 5 -13.31 -33.41 -8.66
N ASN A 6 -14.17 -33.10 -7.69
CA ASN A 6 -14.87 -31.82 -7.63
C ASN A 6 -13.85 -30.73 -7.25
N MET A 7 -13.26 -30.05 -8.25
CA MET A 7 -12.50 -28.83 -8.03
C MET A 7 -13.46 -27.71 -7.60
N ALA A 8 -13.65 -27.56 -6.29
CA ALA A 8 -14.34 -26.40 -5.73
C ALA A 8 -13.49 -25.15 -5.98
N THR A 9 -13.88 -24.33 -6.96
CA THR A 9 -13.32 -22.99 -7.16
C THR A 9 -13.75 -22.11 -5.99
N THR A 10 -12.97 -22.07 -4.91
CA THR A 10 -13.17 -21.09 -3.85
C THR A 10 -12.89 -19.70 -4.42
N THR A 11 -13.97 -19.01 -4.83
CA THR A 11 -13.94 -17.59 -5.18
C THR A 11 -13.29 -16.84 -4.02
N PRO A 12 -12.23 -16.04 -4.25
CA PRO A 12 -11.62 -15.28 -3.17
C PRO A 12 -12.71 -14.38 -2.59
N LYS A 13 -13.05 -14.59 -1.31
CA LYS A 13 -13.93 -13.69 -0.55
C LYS A 13 -13.34 -12.29 -0.72
N ARG A 14 -13.96 -11.47 -1.58
CA ARG A 14 -13.65 -10.05 -1.69
C ARG A 14 -14.06 -9.44 -0.36
N GLY A 15 -13.13 -9.44 0.59
CA GLY A 15 -13.31 -8.75 1.87
C GLY A 15 -13.70 -7.30 1.61
N ARG A 16 -14.41 -6.69 2.56
CA ARG A 16 -14.75 -5.26 2.48
C ARG A 16 -13.49 -4.47 2.09
N PRO A 17 -13.59 -3.55 1.11
CA PRO A 17 -12.44 -2.76 0.71
C PRO A 17 -11.88 -2.04 1.94
N ALA A 18 -10.56 -2.10 2.14
CA ALA A 18 -9.92 -1.41 3.24
C ALA A 18 -10.20 0.10 3.11
N VAL A 19 -10.96 0.65 4.06
CA VAL A 19 -11.23 2.08 4.15
C VAL A 19 -10.27 2.66 5.18
N TYR A 20 -9.33 3.48 4.72
CA TYR A 20 -8.41 4.21 5.59
C TYR A 20 -9.05 5.56 5.92
N THR A 21 -9.32 5.82 7.20
CA THR A 21 -9.93 7.06 7.69
C THR A 21 -9.10 7.68 8.82
N GLY A 22 -9.38 8.94 9.15
CA GLY A 22 -8.78 9.63 10.29
C GLY A 22 -7.27 9.79 10.18
N ALA A 23 -6.53 9.44 11.24
CA ALA A 23 -5.08 9.63 11.33
C ALA A 23 -4.31 8.89 10.22
N VAL A 24 -4.76 7.70 9.83
CA VAL A 24 -4.12 6.92 8.76
C VAL A 24 -4.32 7.60 7.40
N GLU A 25 -5.52 8.12 7.13
CA GLU A 25 -5.81 8.88 5.91
C GLU A 25 -4.95 10.14 5.83
N SER A 26 -4.89 10.92 6.91
CA SER A 26 -4.05 12.12 7.00
C SER A 26 -2.57 11.82 6.81
N TYR A 27 -2.08 10.70 7.36
CA TYR A 27 -0.70 10.26 7.19
C TYR A 27 -0.39 9.88 5.74
N ILE A 28 -1.27 9.10 5.09
CA ILE A 28 -1.13 8.73 3.67
C ILE A 28 -1.10 10.00 2.81
N VAL A 29 -1.99 10.96 3.08
CA VAL A 29 -2.05 12.26 2.41
C VAL A 29 -0.76 13.05 2.62
N GLY A 30 -0.22 13.08 3.84
CA GLY A 30 1.06 13.71 4.16
C GLY A 30 2.22 13.12 3.36
N LEU A 31 2.30 11.79 3.29
CA LEU A 31 3.29 11.08 2.46
C LEU A 31 3.13 11.39 0.97
N LEU A 32 1.89 11.49 0.48
CA LEU A 32 1.61 11.86 -0.91
C LEU A 32 2.04 13.29 -1.22
N LYS A 33 1.84 14.24 -0.30
CA LYS A 33 2.34 15.61 -0.45
C LYS A 33 3.87 15.67 -0.44
N LYS A 34 4.52 14.89 0.43
CA LYS A 34 5.99 14.87 0.58
C LYS A 34 6.69 14.24 -0.62
N HIS A 35 6.19 13.09 -1.10
CA HIS A 35 6.88 12.30 -2.13
C HIS A 35 6.31 12.45 -3.53
N ASN A 36 5.07 12.93 -3.64
CA ASN A 36 4.32 13.06 -4.89
C ASN A 36 4.35 11.78 -5.77
N ASN A 37 4.41 10.59 -5.14
CA ASN A 37 4.57 9.33 -5.86
C ASN A 37 3.82 8.20 -5.14
N ALA A 38 2.75 7.68 -5.76
CA ALA A 38 1.93 6.64 -5.16
C ALA A 38 2.69 5.33 -4.90
N THR A 39 3.65 4.97 -5.75
CA THR A 39 4.46 3.75 -5.59
C THR A 39 5.40 3.88 -4.39
N LYS A 40 6.06 5.03 -4.22
CA LYS A 40 6.91 5.26 -3.04
C LYS A 40 6.09 5.25 -1.76
N VAL A 41 4.94 5.92 -1.74
CA VAL A 41 4.02 5.91 -0.60
C VAL A 41 3.53 4.49 -0.29
N ARG A 42 3.20 3.69 -1.31
CA ARG A 42 2.86 2.26 -1.14
C ARG A 42 3.99 1.50 -0.45
N ASN A 43 5.23 1.68 -0.92
CA ASN A 43 6.38 0.95 -0.38
C ASN A 43 6.61 1.29 1.09
N ILE A 44 6.48 2.56 1.48
CA ILE A 44 6.54 3.02 2.89
C ILE A 44 5.46 2.35 3.72
N LEU A 45 4.20 2.41 3.29
CA LEU A 45 3.07 1.87 4.03
C LEU A 45 3.10 0.33 4.15
N ASN A 46 3.72 -0.34 3.19
CA ASN A 46 3.85 -1.80 3.16
C ASN A 46 5.22 -2.32 3.59
N ALA A 47 6.14 -1.43 4.01
CA ALA A 47 7.49 -1.82 4.39
C ALA A 47 7.44 -2.82 5.57
N PRO A 48 8.02 -4.02 5.44
CA PRO A 48 8.03 -4.99 6.52
C PRO A 48 8.95 -4.51 7.66
N LYS A 49 8.62 -4.89 8.90
CA LYS A 49 9.51 -4.65 10.03
C LYS A 49 10.80 -5.45 9.83
N PRO A 50 11.99 -4.86 10.08
CA PRO A 50 13.23 -5.60 10.00
C PRO A 50 13.25 -6.77 10.98
N LYS A 51 13.91 -7.87 10.57
CA LYS A 51 14.23 -8.98 11.47
C LYS A 51 15.21 -8.49 12.55
N LYS A 52 15.17 -9.11 13.73
CA LYS A 52 16.07 -8.79 14.85
C LYS A 52 17.53 -8.82 14.36
N GLY A 53 18.28 -7.75 14.60
CA GLY A 53 19.67 -7.62 14.18
C GLY A 53 19.89 -7.19 12.72
N ARG A 54 18.85 -6.78 11.99
CA ARG A 54 18.99 -6.24 10.62
C ARG A 54 18.48 -4.79 10.55
N GLN A 55 19.12 -3.99 9.69
CA GLN A 55 18.65 -2.64 9.40
C GLN A 55 17.38 -2.71 8.53
N GLY A 56 16.38 -1.88 8.87
CA GLY A 56 15.16 -1.75 8.08
C GLY A 56 15.43 -1.04 6.75
N SER A 57 14.59 -1.29 5.75
CA SER A 57 14.65 -0.56 4.48
C SER A 57 14.44 0.94 4.69
N ALA A 58 14.92 1.78 3.77
CA ALA A 58 14.69 3.22 3.84
C ALA A 58 13.19 3.56 3.98
N GLU A 59 12.34 2.81 3.27
CA GLU A 59 10.89 2.97 3.36
C GLU A 59 10.30 2.58 4.72
N PHE A 60 10.90 1.61 5.42
CA PHE A 60 10.50 1.28 6.79
C PHE A 60 10.85 2.41 7.76
N GLN A 61 12.00 3.07 7.56
CA GLN A 61 12.43 4.19 8.40
C GLN A 61 11.53 5.42 8.22
N GLU A 62 10.99 5.63 7.02
CA GLU A 62 10.00 6.69 6.76
C GLU A 62 8.59 6.34 7.27
N ARG A 63 8.34 5.08 7.66
CA ARG A 63 7.03 4.64 8.14
C ARG A 63 6.82 5.02 9.60
N ASP A 64 5.79 5.81 9.87
CA ASP A 64 5.39 6.13 11.23
C ASP A 64 4.71 4.91 11.88
N LEU A 65 5.40 4.28 12.82
CA LEU A 65 4.93 3.09 13.52
C LEU A 65 3.81 3.38 14.53
N LYS A 66 3.61 4.63 14.94
CA LYS A 66 2.48 5.01 15.81
C LYS A 66 1.17 4.99 15.03
N ILE A 67 1.20 5.39 13.76
CA ILE A 67 0.03 5.44 12.88
C ILE A 67 -0.14 4.14 12.09
N VAL A 68 0.96 3.58 11.59
CA VAL A 68 1.00 2.37 10.77
C VAL A 68 1.94 1.34 11.42
N PRO A 69 1.48 0.66 12.49
CA PRO A 69 2.30 -0.33 13.20
C PRO A 69 2.58 -1.59 12.36
N LYS A 70 1.65 -1.93 11.46
CA LYS A 70 1.71 -3.11 10.58
C LYS A 70 1.58 -2.68 9.11
N PRO A 71 2.19 -3.44 8.17
CA PRO A 71 2.00 -3.20 6.75
C PRO A 71 0.51 -3.17 6.39
N LEU A 72 0.05 -2.12 5.69
CA LEU A 72 -1.37 -1.95 5.40
C LEU A 72 -1.89 -2.84 4.26
N GLY A 73 -1.00 -3.45 3.49
CA GLY A 73 -1.35 -4.19 2.27
C GLY A 73 -1.98 -3.30 1.20
N ILE A 74 -1.79 -1.97 1.29
CA ILE A 74 -2.46 -1.01 0.43
C ILE A 74 -1.96 -1.12 -1.01
N SER A 75 -2.87 -1.04 -1.97
CA SER A 75 -2.55 -1.08 -3.39
C SER A 75 -2.39 0.33 -3.98
N PRO A 76 -1.58 0.51 -5.04
CA PRO A 76 -1.45 1.80 -5.72
C PRO A 76 -2.78 2.43 -6.15
N PRO A 77 -3.76 1.67 -6.68
CA PRO A 77 -5.08 2.21 -7.03
C PRO A 77 -5.81 2.84 -5.82
N THR A 78 -5.70 2.24 -4.64
CA THR A 78 -6.32 2.79 -3.42
C THR A 78 -5.68 4.11 -3.01
N ILE A 79 -4.35 4.21 -3.11
CA ILE A 79 -3.61 5.46 -2.88
C ILE A 79 -4.03 6.53 -3.89
N GLY A 80 -4.18 6.16 -5.16
CA GLY A 80 -4.67 7.06 -6.21
C GLY A 80 -6.08 7.58 -5.95
N LYS A 81 -6.99 6.75 -5.43
CA LYS A 81 -8.34 7.17 -5.02
C LYS A 81 -8.28 8.19 -3.87
N LEU A 82 -7.45 7.95 -2.86
CA LEU A 82 -7.22 8.89 -1.76
C LEU A 82 -6.65 10.22 -2.26
N ALA A 83 -5.62 10.17 -3.12
CA ALA A 83 -5.05 11.36 -3.72
C ALA A 83 -6.10 12.18 -4.49
N LYS A 84 -6.95 11.51 -5.30
CA LYS A 84 -8.04 12.17 -6.03
C LYS A 84 -9.06 12.81 -5.09
N ARG A 85 -9.46 12.12 -4.02
CA ARG A 85 -10.39 12.63 -3.00
C ARG A 85 -9.85 13.91 -2.35
N HIS A 86 -8.54 13.98 -2.12
CA HIS A 86 -7.85 15.12 -1.53
C HIS A 86 -7.30 16.13 -2.55
N LYS A 87 -7.69 16.03 -3.83
CA LYS A 87 -7.26 16.90 -4.94
C LYS A 87 -5.73 16.97 -5.13
N ILE A 88 -5.00 15.92 -4.77
CA ILE A 88 -3.56 15.81 -4.97
C ILE A 88 -3.28 15.33 -6.40
N LYS A 89 -2.56 16.14 -7.17
CA LYS A 89 -2.11 15.78 -8.51
C LYS A 89 -0.90 14.86 -8.42
N LEU A 90 -1.14 13.55 -8.51
CA LEU A 90 -0.05 12.60 -8.68
C LEU A 90 0.40 12.58 -10.15
N PRO A 91 1.71 12.61 -10.42
CA PRO A 91 2.23 12.42 -11.76
C PRO A 91 1.80 11.04 -12.26
N LYS A 92 0.97 11.02 -13.31
CA LYS A 92 0.65 9.80 -14.05
C LYS A 92 1.86 9.47 -14.93
N GLY A 93 2.74 8.61 -14.45
CA GLY A 93 3.86 8.15 -15.27
C GLY A 93 4.56 6.94 -14.67
N ARG A 94 4.62 5.85 -15.45
CA ARG A 94 5.79 4.96 -15.45
C ARG A 94 6.99 5.89 -15.68
N PRO A 95 8.10 5.81 -14.92
CA PRO A 95 9.28 6.58 -15.26
C PRO A 95 9.54 6.35 -16.74
N ALA A 96 9.65 7.43 -17.52
CA ALA A 96 10.17 7.34 -18.87
C ALA A 96 11.48 6.56 -18.72
N LYS A 97 11.52 5.36 -19.31
CA LYS A 97 12.69 4.51 -19.32
C LYS A 97 13.81 5.41 -19.83
N ALA A 98 14.75 5.78 -18.97
CA ALA A 98 15.97 6.43 -19.42
C ALA A 98 16.59 5.43 -20.39
N ALA A 99 16.57 5.80 -21.68
CA ALA A 99 17.07 5.01 -22.79
C ALA A 99 18.59 4.91 -22.69
#